data_AF-A0A0C9YP13-F1
#
_entry.id   AF-A0A0C9YP13-F1
#
_cell.length_a   1.000
_cell.length_b   1.000
_cell.length_c   1.000
_cell.angle_alpha   90.00
_cell.angle_beta   90.00
_cell.angle_gamma   90.00
#
_symmetry.space_group_name_H-M   'P 1'
#
loop_
_entity.id
_entity.type
_entity.pdbx_description
1 polymer ?
#
loop_
_entity_poly.entity_id
_entity_poly.type
_entity_poly.pdbx_seq_one_letter_code
_entity_poly.pdbx_strand_id
1 'polypeptide(L)' 'LILYLHRNLWDTDIPHHTKTRELILQHWQECFMQLRVELKVAVGAISFTADMWSADKLDSYLVMTAHW' A
#
# COMPACT_ATOMS: atom_id res chain seq x y z
N LEU A 1 -5.08 -6.58 17.63
CA LEU A 1 -3.63 -6.31 17.49
C LEU A 1 -3.27 -4.84 17.78
N ILE A 2 -3.99 -3.85 17.23
CA ILE A 2 -3.67 -2.41 17.42
C ILE A 2 -3.75 -1.97 18.90
N LEU A 3 -4.77 -2.41 19.66
CA LEU A 3 -4.91 -2.12 21.09
C LEU A 3 -3.78 -2.68 21.97
N TYR A 4 -3.06 -3.71 21.52
CA TYR A 4 -1.97 -4.31 22.30
C TYR A 4 -0.66 -3.51 22.20
N LEU A 5 -0.53 -2.64 21.20
CA LEU A 5 0.69 -1.89 20.92
C LEU A 5 0.70 -0.50 21.57
N HIS A 6 -0.45 -0.01 22.07
CA HIS A 6 -0.55 1.33 22.64
C HIS A 6 -1.48 1.36 23.86
N ARG A 7 -0.91 1.49 25.06
CA ARG A 7 -1.63 1.43 26.35
C ARG A 7 -2.62 2.59 26.58
N ASN A 8 -2.56 3.64 25.75
CA ASN A 8 -3.39 4.84 25.88
C ASN A 8 -4.44 4.99 24.76
N LEU A 9 -4.64 3.95 23.93
CA LEU A 9 -5.71 3.95 22.92
C LEU A 9 -6.99 3.38 23.51
N TRP A 10 -8.07 4.17 23.45
CA TRP A 10 -9.41 3.72 23.78
C TRP A 10 -10.10 3.19 22.52
N ASP A 11 -11.14 2.37 22.68
CA ASP A 11 -11.89 1.80 21.55
C ASP A 11 -12.48 2.90 20.64
N THR A 12 -12.86 4.03 21.23
CA THR A 12 -13.31 5.24 20.51
C THR A 12 -12.25 5.88 19.63
N ASP A 13 -10.97 5.63 19.91
CA ASP A 13 -9.85 6.16 19.12
C ASP A 13 -9.54 5.27 17.91
N ILE A 14 -10.12 4.07 17.84
CA ILE A 14 -9.93 3.15 16.72
C ILE A 14 -10.98 3.46 15.65
N PRO A 15 -10.57 3.93 14.46
CA PRO A 15 -11.51 4.16 13.38
C PRO A 15 -12.17 2.83 12.98
N HIS A 16 -13.49 2.87 12.81
CA HIS A 16 -14.24 1.75 12.24
C HIS A 16 -13.61 1.31 10.90
N HIS A 17 -13.80 0.05 10.50
CA HIS A 17 -13.20 -0.50 9.28
C HIS A 17 -13.45 0.37 8.03
N THR A 18 -14.67 0.91 7.87
CA THR A 18 -15.00 1.86 6.80
C THR A 18 -14.11 3.09 6.84
N LYS A 19 -13.91 3.68 8.03
CA LYS A 19 -13.08 4.87 8.19
C LYS A 19 -11.60 4.56 7.98
N THR A 20 -11.13 3.41 8.44
CA THR A 20 -9.77 2.92 8.18
C THR A 20 -9.53 2.78 6.67
N ARG A 21 -10.47 2.19 5.94
CA ARG A 21 -10.39 2.06 4.48
C ARG A 21 -10.31 3.43 3.79
N GLU A 22 -11.14 4.39 4.20
CA GLU A 22 -11.08 5.76 3.67
C GLU A 22 -9.70 6.40 3.88
N LEU A 23 -9.16 6.29 5.10
CA LEU A 23 -7.85 6.85 5.44
C LEU A 23 -6.72 6.20 4.65
N ILE A 24 -6.75 4.88 4.46
CA ILE A 24 -5.78 4.14 3.64
C ILE A 24 -5.83 4.63 2.18
N LEU A 25 -7.02 4.75 1.60
CA LEU A 25 -7.19 5.20 0.22
C LEU A 25 -6.75 6.65 0.02
N GLN A 26 -7.08 7.53 0.98
CA GLN A 26 -6.64 8.92 0.95
C GLN A 26 -5.11 9.01 1.00
N HIS A 27 -4.47 8.32 1.94
CA HIS A 27 -3.02 8.34 2.08
C HIS A 27 -2.33 7.71 0.86
N TRP A 28 -2.87 6.62 0.34
CA TRP A 28 -2.39 6.02 -0.91
C TRP A 28 -2.43 7.02 -2.07
N GLN A 29 -3.50 7.81 -2.19
CA GLN A 29 -3.62 8.83 -3.25
C GLN A 29 -2.56 9.92 -3.11
N GLU A 30 -2.28 10.38 -1.89
CA GLU A 30 -1.22 11.34 -1.58
C GLU A 30 0.16 10.80 -1.99
N CYS A 31 0.50 9.57 -1.56
CA CYS A 31 1.73 8.89 -1.94
C CYS A 31 1.83 8.68 -3.46
N PHE A 32 0.74 8.32 -4.12
CA PHE A 32 0.70 8.11 -5.56
C PHE A 32 0.98 9.40 -6.33
N MET A 33 0.46 10.54 -5.87
CA MET A 33 0.75 11.84 -6.49
C MET A 33 2.23 12.20 -6.37
N GLN A 34 2.85 11.94 -5.22
CA GLN A 34 4.29 12.13 -5.02
C GLN A 34 5.12 11.20 -5.94
N LEU A 35 4.78 9.91 -5.97
CA LEU A 35 5.41 8.92 -6.85
C LEU A 35 5.39 9.37 -8.32
N ARG A 36 4.28 9.93 -8.80
CA ARG A 36 4.18 10.44 -10.18
C ARG A 36 5.16 11.55 -10.49
N VAL A 37 5.50 12.39 -9.50
CA VAL A 37 6.51 13.45 -9.67
C VAL A 37 7.90 12.82 -9.79
N GLU A 38 8.20 11.81 -8.97
CA GLU A 38 9.48 11.08 -9.00
C GLU A 38 9.68 10.31 -10.31
N LEU A 39 8.66 9.58 -10.77
CA LEU A 39 8.75 8.83 -12.03
C LEU A 39 8.91 9.74 -13.26
N LYS A 40 8.40 10.98 -13.20
CA LYS A 40 8.61 11.96 -14.29
C LYS A 40 10.07 12.36 -14.46
N VAL A 41 10.87 12.34 -13.39
CA VAL A 41 12.31 12.68 -13.47
C VAL A 41 13.18 11.46 -13.76
N ALA A 42 12.68 10.25 -13.53
CA ALA A 42 13.40 8.99 -13.77
C ALA A 42 13.12 8.37 -15.17
N VAL A 43 12.50 9.12 -16.09
CA VAL A 43 12.16 8.61 -17.44
C VAL A 43 13.42 8.05 -18.13
N GLY A 44 13.35 6.80 -18.56
CA GLY A 44 14.48 6.08 -19.19
C GLY A 44 15.36 5.29 -18.21
N ALA A 45 15.19 5.46 -16.89
CA ALA A 45 15.87 4.70 -15.84
C ALA A 45 14.93 3.80 -15.02
N ILE A 46 13.63 3.80 -15.32
CA ILE A 46 12.65 2.95 -14.63
C ILE A 46 12.79 1.50 -15.13
N SER A 47 12.96 0.57 -14.21
CA SER A 47 12.88 -0.88 -14.44
C SER A 47 11.79 -1.50 -13.55
N PHE A 48 11.31 -2.69 -13.91
CA PHE A 48 10.27 -3.38 -13.14
C PHE A 48 10.66 -4.82 -12.89
N THR A 49 10.39 -5.32 -11.69
CA THR A 49 10.37 -6.74 -11.38
C THR A 49 8.92 -7.20 -11.27
N ALA A 50 8.60 -8.32 -11.90
CA ALA A 50 7.27 -8.92 -11.86
C ALA A 50 7.41 -10.34 -11.30
N ASP A 51 6.82 -10.55 -10.13
CA ASP A 51 6.78 -11.85 -9.47
C ASP A 51 5.38 -12.44 -9.68
N MET A 52 5.35 -13.65 -10.21
CA MET A 52 4.11 -14.39 -10.48
C MET A 52 4.16 -15.74 -9.78
N TRP A 53 3.09 -16.08 -9.07
CA TRP A 53 2.96 -17.36 -8.40
C TRP A 53 1.50 -17.76 -8.27
N SER A 54 1.25 -19.03 -8.03
CA SER A 54 -0.07 -19.54 -7.65
C SER A 54 -0.03 -20.04 -6.22
N ALA A 55 -1.09 -19.81 -5.45
CA ALA A 55 -1.28 -20.50 -4.17
C ALA A 55 -1.75 -21.94 -4.39
N ASP A 56 -1.66 -22.76 -3.35
CA ASP A 56 -2.08 -24.18 -3.36
C ASP A 56 -3.55 -24.37 -3.76
N LYS A 57 -4.37 -23.32 -3.62
CA LYS A 57 -5.78 -23.30 -4.03
C LYS A 57 -6.00 -22.87 -5.50
N LEU A 58 -4.93 -22.79 -6.29
CA LEU A 58 -4.92 -22.32 -7.69
C LEU A 58 -5.26 -20.83 -7.87
N ASP A 59 -5.22 -20.04 -6.81
CA ASP A 59 -5.31 -18.58 -6.91
C ASP A 59 -3.99 -18.05 -7.50
N SER A 60 -4.06 -17.37 -8.65
CA SER A 60 -2.88 -16.77 -9.29
C SER A 60 -2.68 -15.33 -8.81
N TYR A 61 -1.44 -15.00 -8.48
CA TYR A 61 -1.02 -13.69 -8.02
C TYR A 61 0.04 -13.11 -8.95
N LEU A 62 -0.01 -11.79 -9.10
CA LEU A 62 1.00 -10.98 -9.77
C LEU A 62 1.36 -9.83 -8.84
N VAL A 63 2.64 -9.66 -8.56
CA VAL A 63 3.17 -8.45 -7.93
C VAL A 63 4.15 -7.81 -8.88
N MET A 64 4.01 -6.50 -9.06
CA MET A 64 4.92 -5.69 -9.86
C MET A 64 5.54 -4.61 -8.97
N THR A 65 6.87 -4.53 -8.99
CA THR A 65 7.63 -3.49 -8.28
C THR A 65 8.45 -2.70 -9.27
N ALA A 66 8.33 -1.37 -9.24
CA ALA A 66 9.17 -0.48 -10.03
C ALA A 66 10.43 -0.11 -9.24
N HIS A 67 11.55 0.06 -9.94
CA HIS A 67 12.82 0.57 -9.43
C HIS A 67 13.25 1.72 -10.35
N TRP A 68 13.56 2.89 -9.80
CA TRP A 68 13.82 4.11 -10.56
C TRP A 68 14.80 5.03 -9.85
#